data_AF-A0A4U1AHF6-F1
#
_entry.id   AF-A0A4U1AHF6-F1
#
_cell.length_a   1.000
_cell.length_b   1.000
_cell.length_c   1.000
_cell.angle_alpha   90.00
_cell.angle_beta   90.00
_cell.angle_gamma   90.00
#
_symmetry.space_group_name_H-M   'P 1'
#
loop_
_entity.id
_entity.type
_entity.pdbx_description
1 polymer ?
#
loop_
_entity_poly.entity_id
_entity_poly.type
_entity_poly.pdbx_seq_one_letter_code
_entity_poly.pdbx_strand_id
1 'polypeptide(L)' 'MITTITVDNGVKAYMSYHKAHSRPNTIRAFSYTLSRFLDLFSGIDVTAVPEADVAIFLEVISG' A
#
# COMPACT_ATOMS: atom_id res chain seq x y z
N MET A 1 -10.12 -8.40 -20.89
CA MET A 1 -9.96 -7.15 -20.11
C MET A 1 -8.82 -7.37 -19.14
N ILE A 2 -7.75 -6.58 -19.24
CA ILE A 2 -6.75 -6.53 -18.17
C ILE A 2 -7.38 -5.63 -17.10
N THR A 3 -7.70 -6.19 -15.94
CA THR A 3 -8.23 -5.41 -14.82
C THR A 3 -7.07 -4.61 -14.25
N THR A 4 -6.96 -3.34 -14.62
CA THR A 4 -6.02 -2.39 -13.98
C THR A 4 -6.38 -2.29 -12.50
N ILE A 5 -5.47 -2.70 -11.62
CA ILE A 5 -5.64 -2.55 -10.18
C ILE A 5 -4.83 -1.32 -9.79
N THR A 6 -5.51 -0.23 -9.44
CA THR A 6 -4.84 0.94 -8.89
C THR A 6 -4.33 0.67 -7.47
N VAL A 7 -3.30 1.41 -7.07
CA VAL A 7 -2.76 1.34 -5.70
C VAL A 7 -3.84 1.56 -4.65
N ASP A 8 -4.77 2.50 -4.88
CA ASP A 8 -5.91 2.78 -3.98
C ASP A 8 -6.77 1.54 -3.75
N ASN A 9 -7.12 0.85 -4.84
CA ASN A 9 -7.94 -0.35 -4.79
C ASN A 9 -7.18 -1.52 -4.14
N GLY A 10 -5.89 -1.66 -4.44
CA GLY A 10 -5.01 -2.65 -3.80
C GLY A 10 -4.89 -2.43 -2.29
N VAL A 11 -4.60 -1.21 -1.86
CA VAL A 11 -4.50 -0.84 -0.44
C VAL A 11 -5.84 -1.04 0.27
N LYS A 12 -6.95 -0.65 -0.35
CA LYS A 12 -8.29 -0.85 0.22
C LYS A 12 -8.59 -2.34 0.42
N ALA A 13 -8.32 -3.18 -0.59
CA ALA A 13 -8.52 -4.63 -0.50
C ALA A 13 -7.65 -5.26 0.59
N TYR A 14 -6.36 -4.92 0.62
CA TYR A 14 -5.40 -5.38 1.62
C TYR A 14 -5.86 -5.01 3.05
N MET A 15 -6.22 -3.74 3.26
CA MET A 15 -6.68 -3.27 4.56
C MET A 15 -8.00 -3.90 4.97
N SER A 16 -8.92 -4.15 4.04
CA SER A 16 -10.18 -4.84 4.32
C SER A 16 -9.92 -6.27 4.82
N TYR A 17 -9.01 -7.00 4.20
CA TYR A 17 -8.60 -8.33 4.65
C TYR A 17 -8.00 -8.30 6.05
N HIS A 18 -7.02 -7.42 6.31
CA HIS A 18 -6.37 -7.36 7.61
C HIS A 18 -7.28 -6.86 8.73
N LYS A 19 -8.23 -5.96 8.44
CA LYS A 19 -9.25 -5.55 9.42
C LYS A 19 -10.12 -6.72 9.90
N ALA A 20 -10.38 -7.71 9.04
CA ALA A 20 -11.19 -8.87 9.39
C ALA A 20 -10.39 -10.00 10.07
N HIS A 21 -9.07 -10.08 9.86
CA HIS A 21 -8.28 -11.27 10.23
C HIS A 21 -7.05 -11.01 11.10
N SER A 22 -6.68 -9.75 11.38
CA SER A 22 -5.44 -9.41 12.08
C SER A 22 -5.66 -8.74 13.42
N ARG A 23 -4.63 -8.77 14.28
CA ARG A 23 -4.65 -8.10 15.58
C ARG A 23 -4.63 -6.57 15.43
N PRO A 24 -5.18 -5.80 16.38
CA PRO A 24 -5.25 -4.34 16.29
C PRO A 24 -3.91 -3.62 16.11
N ASN A 25 -2.81 -4.16 16.65
CA ASN A 25 -1.46 -3.62 16.48
C ASN A 25 -0.94 -3.83 15.05
N THR A 26 -1.19 -4.99 14.46
CA THR A 26 -0.86 -5.30 13.06
C THR A 26 -1.63 -4.38 12.11
N ILE A 27 -2.93 -4.19 12.34
CA ILE A 27 -3.76 -3.29 11.52
C ILE A 27 -3.22 -1.86 11.57
N ARG A 28 -2.82 -1.38 12.75
CA ARG A 28 -2.24 -0.04 12.91
C ARG A 28 -0.93 0.12 12.14
N ALA A 29 -0.02 -0.86 12.24
CA ALA A 29 1.24 -0.83 11.50
C ALA A 29 0.99 -0.75 9.98
N PHE A 30 0.15 -1.63 9.43
CA PHE A 30 -0.19 -1.60 8.00
C PHE A 30 -0.91 -0.32 7.59
N SER A 31 -1.81 0.21 8.42
CA SER A 31 -2.51 1.47 8.12
C SER A 31 -1.52 2.62 7.92
N TYR A 32 -0.50 2.71 8.77
CA TYR A 32 0.54 3.73 8.67
C TYR A 32 1.40 3.55 7.41
N THR A 33 1.95 2.36 7.19
CA THR A 33 2.79 2.10 6.01
C THR A 33 2.03 2.37 4.71
N LEU A 34 0.79 1.90 4.61
CA LEU A 34 0.00 2.03 3.38
C LEU A 34 -0.56 3.45 3.18
N SER A 35 -0.80 4.23 4.24
CA SER A 35 -1.14 5.65 4.06
C SER A 35 0.02 6.41 3.43
N ARG A 36 1.25 6.13 3.87
CA ARG A 36 2.47 6.73 3.27
C ARG A 36 2.70 6.26 1.84
N PHE A 37 2.36 5.01 1.53
CA PHE A 37 2.42 4.50 0.16
C PHE A 37 1.39 5.19 -0.75
N LEU A 38 0.18 5.46 -0.24
CA LEU A 38 -0.86 6.20 -0.97
C LEU A 38 -0.49 7.67 -1.21
N ASP A 39 0.21 8.32 -0.27
CA ASP A 39 0.69 9.69 -0.45
C ASP A 39 1.56 9.84 -1.72
N LEU A 40 2.25 8.77 -2.13
CA LEU A 40 3.18 8.76 -3.26
C LEU A 40 2.58 8.18 -4.54
N PHE A 41 1.73 7.15 -4.43
CA PHE A 41 1.31 6.35 -5.58
C PHE A 41 -0.21 6.29 -5.81
N SER A 42 -1.01 7.16 -5.17
CA SER A 42 -2.46 7.22 -5.42
C SER A 42 -2.78 7.45 -6.91
N GLY A 43 -3.76 6.70 -7.41
CA GLY A 43 -4.22 6.69 -8.80
C GLY A 43 -3.35 5.90 -9.77
N ILE A 44 -2.15 5.46 -9.36
CA ILE A 44 -1.23 4.72 -10.22
C ILE A 44 -1.68 3.25 -10.32
N ASP A 45 -1.52 2.64 -11.49
CA ASP A 45 -1.63 1.18 -11.65
C ASP A 45 -0.52 0.50 -10.84
N VAL A 46 -0.84 -0.48 -10.01
CA VAL A 46 0.14 -1.22 -9.19
C VAL A 46 1.28 -1.77 -10.06
N THR A 47 1.01 -2.21 -11.29
CA THR A 47 2.06 -2.75 -12.18
C THR A 47 2.95 -1.67 -12.80
N ALA A 48 2.58 -0.41 -12.67
CA ALA A 48 3.32 0.75 -13.18
C ALA A 48 4.17 1.44 -12.10
N VAL A 49 4.10 1.01 -10.84
CA VAL A 49 4.94 1.55 -9.77
C VAL A 49 6.40 1.12 -9.99
N PRO A 50 7.35 2.06 -10.18
CA PRO A 50 8.75 1.71 -10.38
C PRO A 50 9.40 1.10 -9.13
N GLU A 51 10.18 0.04 -9.31
CA GLU A 51 10.89 -0.61 -8.19
C GLU A 51 11.83 0.36 -7.44
N ALA A 52 12.46 1.29 -8.15
CA ALA A 52 13.32 2.31 -7.56
C ALA A 52 12.55 3.23 -6.59
N ASP A 53 11.31 3.59 -6.91
CA ASP A 53 10.48 4.44 -6.06
C ASP A 53 10.01 3.66 -4.82
N VAL A 54 9.77 2.35 -4.96
CA VAL A 54 9.49 1.46 -3.82
C VAL A 54 10.70 1.37 -2.90
N ALA A 55 11.91 1.26 -3.44
CA ALA A 55 13.14 1.23 -2.64
C ALA A 55 13.32 2.51 -1.83
N ILE A 56 13.16 3.68 -2.46
CA ILE A 56 13.20 4.98 -1.79
C ILE A 56 12.12 5.08 -0.71
N PHE A 57 10.90 4.63 -1.00
CA PHE A 57 9.82 4.58 -0.01
C PHE A 57 10.21 3.74 1.21
N LEU A 58 10.79 2.56 1.00
CA LEU A 58 11.23 1.67 2.07
C LEU A 58 12.31 2.31 2.95
N GLU A 59 13.29 2.99 2.35
CA GLU A 59 14.31 3.74 3.11
C GLU A 59 13.65 4.79 4.01
N VAL A 60 12.74 5.60 3.48
CA VAL A 60 12.06 6.69 4.21
C VAL A 60 11.25 6.18 5.39
N ILE A 61 10.57 5.03 5.26
CA ILE A 61 9.75 4.48 6.34
C ILE A 61 10.54 3.63 7.34
N SER A 62 11.77 3.22 6.98
CA SER A 62 12.61 2.34 7.80
C SER A 62 13.40 3.06 8.90
N GLY A 63 13.63 4.38 8.76
CA GLY A 63 14.08 5.29 9.83
C GLY A 63 15.37 4.90 10.52
#